data_AF-A0A4Q2YPA6-F1
#
_entry.id   AF-A0A4Q2YPA6-F1
#
_cell.length_a   1.000
_cell.length_b   1.000
_cell.length_c   1.000
_cell.angle_alpha   90.00
_cell.angle_beta   90.00
_cell.angle_gamma   90.00
#
_symmetry.space_group_name_H-M   'P 1'
#
loop_
_entity.id
_entity.type
_entity.pdbx_description
1 polymer ?
#
loop_
_entity_poly.entity_id
_entity_poly.type
_entity_poly.pdbx_seq_one_letter_code
_entity_poly.pdbx_strand_id
1 'polypeptide(L)'
;VNKAANYFRDVGNDKPDADLLDLAETLIAKKSGEFDASDYHNHYIDALKRVIAKKAKAKGKRVLEDVEEPADTGRGSNVIDLMAALKASVDGKKTAPAKAAPAKKAPAKKAPARKRA
;
A
#
# COMPACT_ATOMS: atom_id res chain seq x y z
N VAL A 1 9.20 30.91 27.00
CA VAL A 1 9.32 29.45 27.21
C VAL A 1 7.94 28.90 27.52
N ASN A 2 7.37 28.10 26.62
CA ASN A 2 6.06 27.46 26.86
C ASN A 2 6.22 26.40 27.94
N LYS A 3 5.43 26.50 29.01
CA LYS A 3 5.49 25.56 30.14
C LYS A 3 4.88 24.23 29.70
N ALA A 4 5.61 23.12 29.83
CA ALA A 4 5.15 21.78 29.44
C ALA A 4 3.80 21.41 30.07
N ALA A 5 3.51 21.94 31.27
CA ALA A 5 2.24 21.77 31.96
C ALA A 5 1.01 22.22 31.17
N ASN A 6 1.16 23.13 30.20
CA ASN A 6 0.02 23.61 29.40
C ASN A 6 -0.52 22.57 28.42
N TYR A 7 0.28 21.58 28.02
CA TYR A 7 -0.15 20.53 27.10
C TYR A 7 -1.07 19.48 27.75
N PHE A 8 -1.09 19.43 29.08
CA PHE A 8 -1.82 18.42 29.84
C PHE A 8 -3.02 19.01 30.59
N ARG A 9 -3.45 20.23 30.26
CA ARG A 9 -4.55 20.92 30.96
C ARG A 9 -5.89 20.17 30.87
N ASP A 10 -6.07 19.41 29.80
CA ASP A 10 -7.30 18.65 29.53
C ASP A 10 -7.28 17.24 30.15
N VAL A 11 -6.16 16.83 30.77
CA VAL A 11 -6.03 15.54 31.45
C VAL A 11 -6.42 15.72 32.91
N GLY A 12 -7.44 14.99 33.35
CA GLY A 12 -7.88 14.98 34.75
C GLY A 12 -6.84 14.37 35.69
N ASN A 13 -6.91 14.72 36.98
CA ASN A 13 -6.04 14.16 38.03
C ASN A 13 -6.60 12.88 38.67
N ASP A 14 -7.63 12.29 38.07
CA ASP A 14 -8.27 11.10 38.59
C ASP A 14 -7.44 9.84 38.35
N LYS A 15 -7.57 8.86 39.24
CA LYS A 15 -6.86 7.58 39.09
C LYS A 15 -7.45 6.82 37.90
N PRO A 16 -6.64 6.36 36.92
CA PRO A 16 -7.13 5.58 35.80
C PRO A 16 -7.64 4.21 36.27
N ASP A 17 -8.58 3.67 35.49
CA ASP A 17 -9.09 2.31 35.68
C ASP A 17 -7.96 1.28 35.45
N ALA A 18 -7.87 0.29 36.34
CA ALA A 18 -6.81 -0.71 36.31
C ALA A 18 -6.86 -1.61 35.07
N ASP A 19 -8.07 -1.95 34.60
CA ASP A 19 -8.25 -2.83 33.43
C ASP A 19 -7.86 -2.11 32.14
N LEU A 20 -8.15 -0.80 32.06
CA LEU A 20 -7.73 0.03 30.93
C LEU A 20 -6.21 0.27 30.91
N LEU A 21 -5.58 0.34 32.08
CA LEU A 21 -4.13 0.48 32.20
C LEU A 21 -3.42 -0.78 31.69
N ASP A 22 -3.87 -1.96 32.09
CA ASP A 22 -3.32 -3.25 31.63
C ASP A 22 -3.46 -3.43 30.10
N LEU A 23 -4.60 -3.02 29.55
CA LEU A 23 -4.80 -2.98 28.10
C LEU A 23 -3.81 -2.05 27.40
N ALA A 24 -3.60 -0.84 27.95
CA ALA A 24 -2.66 0.12 27.39
C ALA A 24 -1.21 -0.41 27.44
N GLU A 25 -0.79 -1.02 28.54
CA GLU A 25 0.52 -1.66 28.69
C GLU A 25 0.73 -2.76 27.65
N THR A 26 -0.27 -3.62 27.45
CA THR A 26 -0.23 -4.68 26.43
C THR A 26 -0.08 -4.10 25.01
N LEU A 27 -0.82 -3.03 24.70
CA LEU A 27 -0.73 -2.36 23.40
C LEU A 27 0.63 -1.71 23.17
N ILE A 28 1.21 -1.10 24.21
CA ILE A 28 2.55 -0.52 24.17
C ILE A 28 3.54 -1.64 23.91
N ALA A 29 3.55 -2.70 24.71
CA ALA A 29 4.49 -3.82 24.56
C ALA A 29 4.44 -4.44 23.15
N LYS A 30 3.23 -4.59 22.58
CA LYS A 30 3.04 -5.11 21.22
C LYS A 30 3.56 -4.16 20.13
N LYS A 31 3.56 -2.85 20.37
CA LYS A 31 3.96 -1.82 19.40
C LYS A 31 5.36 -1.27 19.65
N SER A 32 5.98 -1.62 20.77
CA SER A 32 7.37 -1.30 21.09
C SER A 32 8.31 -2.06 20.14
N GLY A 33 9.41 -1.40 19.80
CA GLY A 33 10.50 -1.96 19.00
C GLY A 33 11.82 -1.35 19.46
N GLU A 34 12.93 -1.78 18.85
CA GLU A 34 14.23 -1.17 19.13
C GLU A 34 14.25 0.28 18.65
N PHE A 35 14.77 1.17 19.50
CA PHE A 35 14.90 2.58 19.16
C PHE A 35 16.21 2.80 18.42
N ASP A 36 16.13 3.18 17.14
CA ASP A 36 17.26 3.70 16.37
C ASP A 36 17.10 5.21 16.20
N ALA A 37 18.06 5.98 16.73
CA ALA A 37 18.08 7.43 16.58
C ALA A 37 18.28 7.86 15.11
N SER A 38 18.86 6.99 14.29
CA SER A 38 19.14 7.22 12.87
C SER A 38 17.88 7.29 12.04
N ASP A 39 16.79 6.65 12.46
CA ASP A 39 15.50 6.67 11.75
C ASP A 39 14.80 8.04 11.82
N TYR A 40 15.18 8.89 12.76
CA TYR A 40 14.57 10.20 12.98
C TYR A 40 15.35 11.27 12.22
N HIS A 41 14.79 11.71 11.08
CA HIS A 41 15.40 12.75 10.25
C HIS A 41 14.67 14.09 10.37
N ASN A 42 15.44 15.19 10.39
CA ASN A 42 14.90 16.53 10.32
C ASN A 42 14.49 16.86 8.88
N HIS A 43 13.28 16.45 8.50
CA HIS A 43 12.72 16.68 7.17
C HIS A 43 12.57 18.17 6.81
N TYR A 44 12.55 19.07 7.80
CA TYR A 44 12.42 20.50 7.57
C TYR A 44 13.67 21.07 6.87
N ILE A 45 14.87 20.71 7.33
CA ILE A 45 16.12 21.20 6.72
C ILE A 45 16.25 20.66 5.29
N ASP A 46 15.88 19.40 5.07
CA ASP A 46 15.97 18.78 3.75
C ASP A 46 14.93 19.34 2.78
N ALA A 47 13.71 19.61 3.24
CA ALA A 47 12.70 20.31 2.45
C ALA A 47 13.14 21.73 2.12
N LEU A 48 13.71 22.46 3.08
CA LEU A 48 14.21 23.82 2.86
C LEU A 48 15.34 23.86 1.83
N LYS A 49 16.32 22.95 1.94
CA LYS A 49 17.40 22.79 0.95
C LYS A 49 16.85 22.49 -0.44
N ARG A 50 15.83 21.62 -0.55
CA ARG A 50 15.15 21.32 -1.82
C ARG A 50 14.48 22.56 -2.42
N VAL A 51 13.75 23.33 -1.62
CA VAL A 51 13.10 24.57 -2.07
C VAL A 51 14.13 25.61 -2.51
N ILE A 52 15.21 25.80 -1.76
CA ILE A 52 16.30 26.73 -2.11
C ILE A 52 16.95 26.31 -3.43
N ALA A 53 17.29 25.03 -3.60
CA ALA A 53 17.89 24.53 -4.83
C ALA A 53 16.97 24.70 -6.05
N LYS A 54 15.66 24.44 -5.90
CA LYS A 54 14.67 24.69 -6.96
C LYS A 54 14.59 26.18 -7.31
N LYS A 55 14.54 27.07 -6.31
CA LYS A 55 14.48 28.53 -6.53
C LYS A 55 15.76 29.06 -7.20
N ALA A 56 16.92 28.53 -6.81
CA ALA A 56 18.20 28.86 -7.43
C ALA A 56 18.25 28.43 -8.91
N LYS A 57 17.82 27.20 -9.22
CA LYS A 57 17.70 26.71 -10.61
C LYS A 57 16.68 27.51 -11.43
N ALA A 58 15.59 27.95 -10.80
CA ALA A 58 14.54 28.75 -11.42
C ALA A 58 14.95 30.23 -11.63
N LYS A 59 16.18 30.64 -11.28
CA LYS A 59 16.70 32.01 -11.39
C LYS A 59 15.74 33.06 -10.81
N GLY A 60 15.11 32.75 -9.68
CA GLY A 60 14.19 33.67 -9.00
C GLY A 60 12.74 33.67 -9.49
N LYS A 61 12.35 32.82 -10.45
CA LYS A 61 10.93 32.59 -10.78
C LYS A 61 10.24 31.88 -9.60
N ARG A 62 8.96 32.20 -9.35
CA ARG A 62 8.16 31.54 -8.29
C ARG A 62 8.11 30.04 -8.56
N VAL A 63 8.67 29.26 -7.64
CA VAL A 63 8.52 27.80 -7.59
C VAL A 63 7.31 27.52 -6.74
N LEU A 64 6.21 27.14 -7.37
CA LEU A 64 5.10 26.49 -6.68
C LEU A 64 5.57 25.06 -6.41
N GLU A 65 5.57 24.63 -5.16
CA GLU A 65 5.74 23.21 -4.87
C GLU A 65 4.45 22.55 -5.35
N ASP A 66 4.53 21.80 -6.45
CA ASP A 66 3.49 20.84 -6.79
C ASP A 66 3.44 19.89 -5.58
N VAL A 67 2.46 20.12 -4.71
CA VAL A 67 2.04 19.15 -3.71
C VAL A 67 1.83 17.90 -4.51
N GLU A 68 2.66 16.90 -4.25
CA GLU A 68 2.67 15.62 -4.94
C GLU A 68 1.22 15.12 -4.96
N GLU A 69 0.56 15.34 -6.09
CA GLU A 69 -0.82 14.95 -6.28
C GLU A 69 -0.80 13.44 -6.06
N PRO A 70 -1.58 12.89 -5.11
CA PRO A 70 -1.50 11.49 -4.75
C PRO A 70 -1.57 10.71 -6.05
N ALA A 71 -0.47 9.97 -6.33
CA ALA A 71 -0.21 9.36 -7.61
C ALA A 71 -1.51 8.87 -8.21
N ASP A 72 -1.88 9.46 -9.35
CA ASP A 72 -3.07 9.14 -10.13
C ASP A 72 -3.32 7.64 -9.98
N THR A 73 -4.39 7.27 -9.24
CA THR A 73 -4.75 5.87 -9.02
C THR A 73 -5.33 5.30 -10.30
N GLY A 74 -4.61 5.46 -11.42
CA GLY A 74 -4.84 4.90 -12.74
C GLY A 74 -4.49 3.42 -12.81
N ARG A 75 -4.74 2.66 -11.75
CA ARG A 75 -4.79 1.20 -11.79
C ARG A 75 -6.08 0.79 -11.11
N GLY A 76 -7.04 0.41 -11.96
CA GLY A 76 -8.39 -0.02 -11.59
C GLY A 76 -8.39 -0.85 -10.33
N SER A 77 -9.23 -0.45 -9.39
CA SER A 77 -9.48 -1.16 -8.14
C SER A 77 -9.85 -2.61 -8.46
N ASN A 78 -8.92 -3.54 -8.23
CA ASN A 78 -9.22 -4.96 -8.28
C ASN A 78 -9.93 -5.34 -6.99
N VAL A 79 -11.14 -4.83 -6.82
CA VAL A 79 -12.03 -5.15 -5.71
C VAL A 79 -12.62 -6.52 -6.01
N ILE A 80 -12.04 -7.55 -5.42
CA ILE A 80 -12.61 -8.89 -5.44
C ILE A 80 -13.69 -8.92 -4.35
N ASP A 81 -14.91 -9.33 -4.71
CA ASP A 81 -15.98 -9.58 -3.75
C ASP A 81 -15.63 -10.80 -2.90
N LEU A 82 -15.13 -10.55 -1.69
CA LEU A 82 -14.73 -11.56 -0.72
C LEU A 82 -15.92 -12.43 -0.27
N MET A 83 -17.15 -11.91 -0.26
CA MET A 83 -18.34 -12.69 0.09
C MET A 83 -18.70 -13.67 -1.02
N ALA A 84 -18.62 -13.23 -2.28
CA ALA A 84 -18.78 -14.13 -3.43
C ALA A 84 -17.68 -15.18 -3.49
N ALA A 85 -16.42 -14.80 -3.23
CA ALA A 85 -15.28 -15.72 -3.20
C ALA A 85 -15.42 -16.76 -2.07
N LEU A 86 -15.89 -16.36 -0.90
CA LEU A 86 -16.16 -17.26 0.21
C LEU A 86 -17.33 -18.20 -0.10
N LYS A 87 -18.41 -17.68 -0.69
CA LYS A 87 -19.56 -18.48 -1.11
C LYS A 87 -19.17 -19.53 -2.16
N ALA A 88 -18.35 -19.15 -3.15
CA ALA A 88 -17.79 -20.08 -4.12
C ALA A 88 -16.86 -21.14 -3.49
N SER A 89 -16.14 -20.80 -2.41
CA SER A 89 -15.30 -21.75 -1.65
C SER A 89 -16.12 -22.73 -0.82
N VAL A 90 -17.31 -22.34 -0.34
CA VAL A 90 -18.20 -23.19 0.46
C VAL A 90 -19.10 -24.06 -0.42
N ASP A 91 -19.60 -23.52 -1.54
CA ASP A 91 -20.42 -24.24 -2.52
C ASP A 91 -19.56 -25.12 -3.47
N GLY A 92 -18.23 -25.04 -3.35
CA GLY A 92 -17.22 -25.68 -4.19
C GLY A 92 -16.98 -27.18 -3.94
N LYS A 93 -18.03 -28.02 -4.01
CA LYS A 93 -17.89 -29.44 -4.35
C LYS A 93 -18.94 -29.91 -5.35
N LYS A 94 -19.06 -29.20 -6.48
CA LYS A 94 -19.56 -29.79 -7.73
C LYS A 94 -18.69 -29.32 -8.89
N THR A 95 -17.98 -30.31 -9.44
CA THR A 95 -17.21 -30.30 -10.69
C THR A 95 -17.84 -29.43 -11.78
N ALA A 96 -17.13 -28.39 -12.21
CA ALA A 96 -17.31 -27.86 -13.55
C ALA A 96 -16.36 -28.62 -14.49
N PRO A 97 -16.84 -29.17 -15.62
CA PRO A 97 -15.96 -29.81 -16.59
C PRO A 97 -14.98 -28.77 -17.13
N ALA A 98 -13.71 -29.16 -17.23
CA ALA A 98 -12.67 -28.37 -17.86
C ALA A 98 -13.19 -27.83 -19.20
N LYS A 99 -13.24 -26.50 -19.32
CA LYS A 99 -13.55 -25.82 -20.58
C LYS A 99 -12.48 -26.26 -21.58
N ALA A 100 -12.86 -27.17 -22.46
CA ALA A 100 -12.03 -27.65 -23.54
C ALA A 100 -11.51 -26.44 -24.33
N ALA A 101 -10.18 -26.32 -24.40
CA ALA A 101 -9.53 -25.40 -25.32
C ALA A 101 -9.99 -25.75 -26.76
N PRO A 102 -10.33 -24.76 -27.60
CA PRO A 102 -10.64 -25.06 -28.99
C PRO A 102 -9.40 -25.66 -29.66
N ALA A 103 -9.54 -26.91 -30.13
CA ALA A 103 -8.51 -27.61 -30.87
C ALA A 103 -8.11 -26.78 -32.11
N LYS A 104 -6.88 -26.26 -32.10
CA LYS A 104 -6.26 -25.71 -33.31
C LYS A 104 -6.20 -26.85 -34.35
N LYS A 105 -6.98 -26.73 -35.42
CA LYS A 105 -6.85 -27.58 -36.61
C LYS A 105 -5.41 -27.46 -37.12
N ALA A 106 -4.65 -28.54 -37.01
CA ALA A 106 -3.35 -28.64 -37.65
C ALA A 106 -3.54 -28.65 -39.18
N PRO A 107 -2.73 -27.91 -39.96
CA PRO A 107 -2.79 -27.97 -41.40
C PRO A 107 -2.38 -29.37 -41.87
N ALA A 108 -3.21 -29.96 -42.74
CA ALA A 108 -2.98 -31.27 -43.33
C ALA A 108 -1.61 -31.32 -44.01
N LYS A 109 -0.74 -32.22 -43.55
CA LYS A 109 0.52 -32.56 -44.22
C LYS A 109 0.18 -33.12 -45.61
N LYS A 110 0.56 -32.38 -46.65
CA LYS A 110 0.59 -32.88 -48.03
C LYS A 110 1.46 -34.14 -48.09
N ALA A 111 0.88 -35.25 -48.54
CA ALA A 111 1.63 -36.47 -48.81
C ALA A 111 2.57 -36.26 -50.02
N PRO A 112 3.81 -36.77 -49.99
CA PRO A 112 4.75 -36.62 -51.10
C PRO A 112 4.38 -37.55 -52.26
N ALA A 113 4.48 -37.00 -53.47
CA ALA A 113 4.27 -37.71 -54.73
C ALA A 113 5.21 -38.92 -54.86
N ARG A 114 4.67 -40.07 -55.27
CA ARG A 114 5.45 -41.15 -55.89
C ARG A 114 5.16 -41.19 -57.38
N LYS A 115 6.25 -41.12 -58.15
CA LYS A 115 6.34 -41.22 -59.60
C LYS A 115 6.23 -42.68 -60.06
N ARG A 116 5.69 -42.82 -61.29
CA ARG A 116 5.98 -43.82 -62.34
C ARG A 116 5.42 -45.24 -62.17
N ALA A 117 4.56 -45.65 -63.11
CA ALA A 117 4.96 -46.33 -64.36
C ALA A 117 3.99 -45.90 -65.47
#